data_AF-J9G538-F1
#
_entry.id   AF-J9G538-F1
#
_cell.length_a   1.000
_cell.length_b   1.000
_cell.length_c   1.000
_cell.angle_alpha   90.00
_cell.angle_beta   90.00
_cell.angle_gamma   90.00
#
_symmetry.space_group_name_H-M   'P 1'
#
loop_
_entity.id
_entity.type
_entity.pdbx_description
1 polymer ?
#
loop_
_entity_poly.entity_id
_entity_poly.type
_entity_poly.pdbx_seq_one_letter_code
_entity_poly.pdbx_strand_id
1 'polypeptide(L)'
;MTGRFLSEFGVDYEPEFAIMRNEFSRTLGLSPQERKELEEKMGGAPLLTSIYVKQDWEVLLDQLDALGDMDDTMKNESITRIVYVIHSLEHVELKEQTLLKEGTWSVGKSISYSRYLAGDLPYMSDVDKAILTQVKLHKAYNFNVGMVLPYLVGSDKVFYMGEKNQLVPVSVTEEKPYLVLENEGTFIVLDGNFEAEDPKSQFTGEEVIITKKNDGLYTVYRFTCKQKLIYLQLVKQRLFPPTAEEPLKAFFHRHRNIINMQSVFMEDNDTARDYESTGHICLQVLPCKDHYIIDCFAQPLPGGSQLLVPGTGMAIVMDEKDGVHYRVKRHLRLESDNYAVLTVFCEEHCTNGDQ
;
A
#
# COMPACT_ATOMS: atom_id res chain seq x y z
N MET A 1 -32.73 28.81 -4.69
CA MET A 1 -32.66 28.72 -3.20
C MET A 1 -32.64 30.12 -2.57
N THR A 2 -33.74 30.89 -2.61
CA THR A 2 -33.75 32.32 -2.20
C THR A 2 -34.94 32.74 -1.32
N GLY A 3 -35.62 31.76 -0.71
CA GLY A 3 -36.53 31.99 0.42
C GLY A 3 -36.03 31.38 1.75
N ARG A 4 -34.97 30.55 1.70
CA ARG A 4 -34.49 29.80 2.88
C ARG A 4 -33.44 30.49 3.72
N PHE A 5 -32.74 31.49 3.18
CA PHE A 5 -31.61 32.11 3.89
C PHE A 5 -32.05 32.90 5.14
N LEU A 6 -33.31 33.34 5.20
CA LEU A 6 -33.86 34.07 6.35
C LEU A 6 -34.70 33.17 7.28
N SER A 7 -35.29 32.09 6.77
CA SER A 7 -36.10 31.18 7.59
C SER A 7 -35.26 30.27 8.49
N GLU A 8 -34.02 29.96 8.12
CA GLU A 8 -33.14 29.07 8.90
C GLU A 8 -32.63 29.71 10.21
N PHE A 9 -32.75 31.03 10.37
CA PHE A 9 -32.34 31.74 11.59
C PHE A 9 -33.49 32.09 12.54
N GLY A 10 -34.74 31.74 12.22
CA GLY A 10 -35.87 31.92 13.14
C GLY A 10 -36.15 33.38 13.54
N VAL A 11 -35.83 34.34 12.67
CA VAL A 11 -36.10 35.77 12.92
C VAL A 11 -36.93 36.34 11.75
N ASP A 12 -38.20 36.67 12.01
CA ASP A 12 -39.02 37.54 11.17
C ASP A 12 -38.53 39.00 11.29
N TYR A 13 -37.31 39.28 10.81
CA TYR A 13 -36.78 40.64 10.80
C TYR A 13 -36.93 41.23 9.40
N GLU A 14 -37.89 42.14 9.24
CA GLU A 14 -37.89 43.04 8.09
C GLU A 14 -36.70 44.01 8.22
N PRO A 15 -35.85 44.15 7.19
CA PRO A 15 -34.76 45.09 7.27
C PRO A 15 -35.29 46.53 7.41
N GLU A 16 -34.81 47.27 8.40
CA GLU A 16 -35.19 48.68 8.59
C GLU A 16 -34.55 49.61 7.55
N PHE A 17 -33.41 49.21 6.98
CA PHE A 17 -32.70 50.02 6.00
C PHE A 17 -33.42 50.04 4.65
N ALA A 18 -33.79 51.23 4.17
CA ALA A 18 -34.53 51.44 2.93
C ALA A 18 -33.86 50.79 1.70
N ILE A 19 -32.52 50.76 1.65
CA ILE A 19 -31.78 50.10 0.55
C ILE A 19 -32.02 48.59 0.53
N MET A 20 -31.99 47.95 1.69
CA MET A 20 -32.23 46.50 1.80
C MET A 20 -33.71 46.19 1.53
N ARG A 21 -34.64 47.04 1.97
CA ARG A 21 -36.08 46.91 1.62
C ARG A 21 -36.30 47.02 0.11
N ASN A 22 -35.56 47.91 -0.57
CA ASN A 22 -35.62 48.04 -2.03
C ASN A 22 -35.05 46.79 -2.72
N GLU A 23 -33.84 46.35 -2.34
CA GLU A 23 -33.15 45.20 -2.93
C GLU A 23 -33.92 43.88 -2.79
N PHE A 24 -34.58 43.67 -1.65
CA PHE A 24 -35.39 42.49 -1.35
C PHE A 24 -36.89 42.72 -1.56
N SER A 25 -37.30 43.80 -2.21
CA SER A 25 -38.71 44.18 -2.38
C SER A 25 -39.56 43.09 -3.05
N ARG A 26 -38.98 42.27 -3.93
CA ARG A 26 -39.66 41.16 -4.63
C ARG A 26 -39.96 39.96 -3.73
N THR A 27 -39.18 39.76 -2.67
CA THR A 27 -39.31 38.66 -1.72
C THR A 27 -39.98 39.07 -0.41
N LEU A 28 -39.91 40.36 -0.05
CA LEU A 28 -40.64 40.93 1.09
C LEU A 28 -42.12 41.13 0.72
N GLY A 29 -43.01 40.90 1.69
CA GLY A 29 -44.47 41.07 1.55
C GLY A 29 -44.94 42.53 1.48
N LEU A 30 -44.14 43.43 0.88
CA LEU A 30 -44.43 44.85 0.76
C LEU A 30 -45.58 45.13 -0.19
N SER A 31 -46.35 46.18 0.10
CA SER A 31 -47.44 46.62 -0.78
C SER A 31 -46.89 47.22 -2.09
N PRO A 32 -47.66 47.20 -3.20
CA PRO A 32 -47.23 47.76 -4.48
C PRO A 32 -46.86 49.25 -4.42
N GLN A 33 -47.46 49.99 -3.49
CA GLN A 33 -47.24 51.42 -3.32
C GLN A 33 -45.91 51.70 -2.62
N GLU A 34 -45.57 50.96 -1.56
CA GLU A 34 -44.27 51.05 -0.88
C GLU A 34 -43.11 50.66 -1.80
N ARG A 35 -43.31 49.67 -2.68
CA ARG A 35 -42.30 49.27 -3.67
C ARG A 35 -41.97 50.42 -4.63
N LYS A 36 -42.99 51.12 -5.11
CA LYS A 36 -42.83 52.24 -6.04
C LYS A 36 -42.14 53.43 -5.38
N GLU A 37 -42.48 53.74 -4.13
CA GLU A 37 -41.82 54.79 -3.35
C GLU A 37 -40.33 54.49 -3.09
N LEU A 38 -40.00 53.21 -2.82
CA LEU A 38 -38.62 52.78 -2.65
C LEU A 38 -37.84 52.82 -3.97
N GLU A 39 -38.42 52.39 -5.08
CA GLU A 39 -37.77 52.47 -6.41
C GLU A 39 -37.49 53.92 -6.82
N GLU A 40 -38.44 54.84 -6.60
CA GLU A 40 -38.28 56.27 -6.88
C GLU A 40 -37.19 56.90 -6.00
N LYS A 41 -37.13 56.51 -4.72
CA LYS A 41 -36.16 57.05 -3.76
C LYS A 41 -34.74 56.52 -3.95
N MET A 42 -34.60 55.28 -4.41
CA MET A 42 -33.29 54.63 -4.63
C MET A 42 -32.78 54.80 -6.07
N GLY A 43 -33.56 55.43 -6.95
CA GLY A 43 -33.13 55.83 -8.29
C GLY A 43 -33.01 54.68 -9.29
N GLY A 44 -33.68 53.55 -9.04
CA GLY A 44 -33.60 52.39 -9.93
C GLY A 44 -34.24 51.12 -9.39
N ALA A 45 -34.37 50.15 -10.29
CA ALA A 45 -34.86 48.81 -9.97
C ALA A 45 -33.83 48.04 -9.12
N PRO A 46 -34.28 47.11 -8.26
CA PRO A 46 -33.37 46.39 -7.38
C PRO A 46 -32.44 45.44 -8.14
N LEU A 47 -31.16 45.46 -7.77
CA LEU A 47 -30.09 44.75 -8.47
C LEU A 47 -29.94 43.31 -7.97
N LEU A 48 -30.01 43.06 -6.67
CA LEU A 48 -29.79 41.73 -6.09
C LEU A 48 -30.87 40.73 -6.51
N THR A 49 -32.12 41.17 -6.59
CA THR A 49 -33.24 40.36 -7.10
C THR A 49 -33.35 40.37 -8.63
N SER A 50 -32.47 41.07 -9.34
CA SER A 50 -32.32 40.96 -10.81
C SER A 50 -31.33 39.86 -11.21
N ILE A 51 -30.48 39.41 -10.29
CA ILE A 51 -29.54 38.31 -10.51
C ILE A 51 -30.33 37.00 -10.49
N TYR A 52 -30.48 36.41 -11.67
CA TYR A 52 -31.08 35.09 -11.81
C TYR A 52 -30.15 34.02 -11.23
N VAL A 53 -30.56 33.41 -10.12
CA VAL A 53 -29.89 32.24 -9.56
C VAL A 53 -30.62 31.02 -10.09
N LYS A 54 -29.93 30.21 -10.91
CA LYS A 54 -30.47 28.95 -11.43
C LYS A 54 -31.03 28.11 -10.29
N GLN A 55 -32.24 27.60 -10.47
CA GLN A 55 -32.89 26.73 -9.52
C GLN A 55 -32.34 25.30 -9.64
N ASP A 56 -32.45 24.51 -8.57
CA ASP A 56 -31.86 23.17 -8.53
C ASP A 56 -32.35 22.26 -9.68
N TRP A 57 -33.59 22.46 -10.12
CA TRP A 57 -34.16 21.74 -11.27
C TRP A 57 -33.59 22.20 -12.63
N GLU A 58 -33.18 23.46 -12.76
CA GLU A 58 -32.56 23.97 -13.99
C GLU A 58 -31.12 23.48 -14.11
N VAL A 59 -30.40 23.42 -12.98
CA VAL A 59 -29.07 22.81 -12.92
C VAL A 59 -29.15 21.32 -13.28
N LEU A 60 -30.20 20.63 -12.81
CA LEU A 60 -30.45 19.24 -13.15
C LEU A 60 -30.80 19.05 -14.63
N LEU A 61 -31.60 19.95 -15.23
CA LEU A 61 -31.90 19.91 -16.67
C LEU A 61 -30.66 20.21 -17.52
N ASP A 62 -29.84 21.20 -17.15
CA ASP A 62 -28.57 21.46 -17.85
C ASP A 62 -27.63 20.22 -17.82
N GLN A 63 -27.62 19.50 -16.69
CA GLN A 63 -26.86 18.25 -16.56
C GLN A 63 -27.43 17.13 -17.42
N LEU A 64 -28.76 17.03 -17.54
CA LEU A 64 -29.43 16.04 -18.38
C LEU A 64 -29.29 16.35 -19.87
N ASP A 65 -29.33 17.61 -20.27
CA ASP A 65 -29.06 18.05 -21.64
C ASP A 65 -27.59 17.79 -22.03
N ALA A 66 -26.64 18.03 -21.10
CA ALA A 66 -25.24 17.67 -21.30
C ALA A 66 -25.02 16.13 -21.41
N LEU A 67 -25.92 15.33 -20.83
CA LEU A 67 -25.94 13.88 -20.99
C LEU A 67 -26.63 13.44 -22.29
N GLY A 68 -27.59 14.22 -22.80
CA GLY A 68 -28.32 13.95 -24.05
C GLY A 68 -27.55 14.34 -25.32
N ASP A 69 -26.68 15.34 -25.25
CA ASP A 69 -25.76 15.74 -26.32
C ASP A 69 -24.51 14.85 -26.42
N MET A 70 -24.35 13.89 -25.50
CA MET A 70 -23.37 12.82 -25.64
C MET A 70 -23.87 11.85 -26.72
N ASP A 71 -23.44 12.11 -27.95
CA ASP A 71 -23.56 11.23 -29.11
C ASP A 71 -23.41 9.76 -28.69
N ASP A 72 -24.32 8.89 -29.14
CA ASP A 72 -24.44 7.45 -28.81
C ASP A 72 -23.25 6.60 -29.35
N THR A 73 -22.09 7.23 -29.48
CA THR A 73 -20.81 6.56 -29.37
C THR A 73 -20.54 6.26 -27.90
N MET A 74 -21.10 5.15 -27.41
CA MET A 74 -20.41 4.38 -26.38
C MET A 74 -19.03 3.98 -26.92
N LYS A 75 -18.07 4.91 -26.88
CA LYS A 75 -16.66 4.56 -26.77
C LYS A 75 -16.61 3.69 -25.53
N ASN A 76 -16.43 2.39 -25.70
CA ASN A 76 -16.02 1.50 -24.61
C ASN A 76 -14.96 2.27 -23.83
N GLU A 77 -15.29 2.76 -22.63
CA GLU A 77 -14.31 3.43 -21.78
C GLU A 77 -13.25 2.38 -21.51
N SER A 78 -12.13 2.53 -22.21
CA SER A 78 -11.07 1.55 -22.19
C SER A 78 -10.48 1.60 -20.78
N ILE A 79 -10.82 0.61 -19.95
CA ILE A 79 -10.38 0.54 -18.56
C ILE A 79 -8.86 0.59 -18.57
N THR A 80 -8.29 1.62 -17.95
CA THR A 80 -6.86 1.89 -17.95
C THR A 80 -6.36 1.94 -16.52
N ARG A 81 -5.15 1.43 -16.27
CA ARG A 81 -4.53 1.42 -14.95
C ARG A 81 -3.04 1.71 -15.03
N ILE A 82 -2.47 2.14 -13.90
CA ILE A 82 -1.02 2.24 -13.70
C ILE A 82 -0.53 0.95 -13.08
N VAL A 83 0.57 0.42 -13.62
CA VAL A 83 1.32 -0.70 -13.04
C VAL A 83 2.78 -0.32 -12.82
N TYR A 84 3.41 -0.99 -11.88
CA TYR A 84 4.75 -0.71 -11.39
C TYR A 84 5.65 -1.89 -11.72
N VAL A 85 6.65 -1.68 -12.58
CA VAL A 85 7.55 -2.71 -13.06
C VAL A 85 8.91 -2.55 -12.39
N ILE A 86 9.30 -3.52 -11.57
CA ILE A 86 10.57 -3.54 -10.86
C ILE A 86 11.66 -4.05 -11.82
N HIS A 87 12.68 -3.23 -12.04
CA HIS A 87 13.92 -3.63 -12.75
C HIS A 87 15.04 -3.90 -11.75
N SER A 88 15.11 -3.10 -10.69
CA SER A 88 16.02 -3.30 -9.56
C SER A 88 15.42 -2.65 -8.31
N LEU A 89 16.04 -2.86 -7.15
CA LEU A 89 15.59 -2.20 -5.91
C LEU A 89 15.59 -0.66 -6.04
N GLU A 90 16.51 -0.11 -6.82
CA GLU A 90 16.65 1.33 -7.04
C GLU A 90 15.85 1.85 -8.24
N HIS A 91 15.30 0.97 -9.09
CA HIS A 91 14.61 1.38 -10.31
C HIS A 91 13.30 0.65 -10.53
N VAL A 92 12.22 1.43 -10.44
CA VAL A 92 10.86 1.02 -10.78
C VAL A 92 10.37 1.86 -11.96
N GLU A 93 9.90 1.20 -13.01
CA GLU A 93 9.27 1.82 -14.18
C GLU A 93 7.76 1.85 -14.01
N LEU A 94 7.11 2.94 -14.42
CA LEU A 94 5.66 3.04 -14.47
C LEU A 94 5.15 2.70 -15.86
N LYS A 95 4.11 1.86 -15.96
CA LYS A 95 3.43 1.60 -17.23
C LYS A 95 1.93 1.82 -17.14
N GLU A 96 1.37 2.40 -18.20
CA GLU A 96 -0.06 2.52 -18.46
C GLU A 96 -0.54 1.25 -19.16
N GLN A 97 -1.39 0.45 -18.52
CA GLN A 97 -2.04 -0.71 -19.13
C GLN A 97 -3.50 -0.39 -19.44
N THR A 98 -3.97 -0.86 -20.59
CA THR A 98 -5.36 -0.73 -21.02
C THR A 98 -5.94 -2.12 -21.22
N LEU A 99 -7.17 -2.34 -20.75
CA LEU A 99 -7.89 -3.59 -20.93
C LEU A 99 -8.31 -3.71 -22.41
N LEU A 100 -7.86 -4.79 -23.06
CA LEU A 100 -8.19 -5.09 -24.45
C LEU A 100 -9.61 -5.66 -24.54
N LYS A 101 -10.17 -5.65 -25.75
CA LYS A 101 -11.52 -6.18 -26.03
C LYS A 101 -11.68 -7.67 -25.68
N GLU A 102 -10.57 -8.40 -25.66
CA GLU A 102 -10.50 -9.83 -25.30
C GLU A 102 -10.46 -10.07 -23.78
N GLY A 103 -10.50 -9.02 -22.96
CA GLY A 103 -10.45 -9.11 -21.49
C GLY A 103 -9.04 -9.27 -20.92
N THR A 104 -8.00 -9.19 -21.76
CA THR A 104 -6.59 -9.25 -21.36
C THR A 104 -6.00 -7.85 -21.23
N TRP A 105 -5.07 -7.66 -20.28
CA TRP A 105 -4.33 -6.40 -20.15
C TRP A 105 -3.26 -6.26 -21.24
N SER A 106 -3.10 -5.05 -21.78
CA SER A 106 -2.00 -4.75 -22.70
C SER A 106 -0.64 -4.84 -21.99
N VAL A 107 0.44 -4.99 -22.78
CA VAL A 107 1.84 -4.97 -22.27
C VAL A 107 2.17 -3.65 -21.54
N GLY A 108 1.43 -2.60 -21.89
CA GLY A 108 1.52 -1.29 -21.27
C GLY A 108 2.57 -0.38 -21.88
N LYS A 109 2.30 0.93 -21.83
CA LYS A 109 3.19 1.99 -22.34
C LYS A 109 3.90 2.66 -21.18
N SER A 110 5.20 2.91 -21.33
CA SER A 110 5.99 3.59 -20.30
C SER A 110 5.44 5.00 -20.02
N ILE A 111 5.25 5.32 -18.74
CA ILE A 111 4.86 6.65 -18.27
C ILE A 111 6.11 7.37 -17.81
N SER A 112 6.39 8.54 -18.40
CA SER A 112 7.53 9.34 -17.99
C SER A 112 7.35 9.90 -16.58
N TYR A 113 8.48 10.07 -15.87
CA TYR A 113 8.53 10.63 -14.53
C TYR A 113 7.79 11.98 -14.44
N SER A 114 8.06 12.89 -15.36
CA SER A 114 7.43 14.22 -15.40
C SER A 114 5.91 14.16 -15.59
N ARG A 115 5.42 13.21 -16.41
CA ARG A 115 3.99 13.03 -16.63
C ARG A 115 3.28 12.49 -15.40
N TYR A 116 3.88 11.52 -14.69
CA TYR A 116 3.33 11.05 -13.43
C TYR A 116 3.32 12.15 -12.37
N LEU A 117 4.38 12.97 -12.29
CA LEU A 117 4.48 14.07 -11.33
C LEU A 117 3.44 15.18 -11.53
N ALA A 118 3.00 15.41 -12.78
CA ALA A 118 1.93 16.36 -13.06
C ALA A 118 0.65 16.00 -12.29
N GLY A 119 0.39 14.70 -12.09
CA GLY A 119 -0.73 14.21 -11.28
C GLY A 119 -2.10 14.41 -11.94
N ASP A 120 -2.13 14.61 -13.25
CA ASP A 120 -3.32 14.88 -14.07
C ASP A 120 -3.79 13.64 -14.86
N LEU A 121 -3.27 12.46 -14.52
CA LEU A 121 -3.67 11.20 -15.16
C LEU A 121 -5.07 10.80 -14.66
N PRO A 122 -6.08 10.68 -15.56
CA PRO A 122 -7.48 10.49 -15.16
C PRO A 122 -7.75 9.13 -14.49
N TYR A 123 -6.85 8.16 -14.70
CA TYR A 123 -6.94 6.78 -14.19
C TYR A 123 -6.08 6.54 -12.93
N MET A 124 -5.56 7.60 -12.29
CA MET A 124 -4.86 7.46 -11.00
C MET A 124 -5.83 7.08 -9.88
N SER A 125 -5.57 5.92 -9.29
CA SER A 125 -6.23 5.49 -8.04
C SER A 125 -5.70 6.25 -6.82
N ASP A 126 -6.38 6.12 -5.69
CA ASP A 126 -5.96 6.76 -4.44
C ASP A 126 -4.59 6.26 -3.95
N VAL A 127 -4.26 4.99 -4.23
CA VAL A 127 -2.93 4.42 -3.98
C VAL A 127 -1.87 5.11 -4.83
N ASP A 128 -2.15 5.34 -6.12
CA ASP A 128 -1.21 6.00 -7.03
C ASP A 128 -0.97 7.46 -6.59
N LYS A 129 -2.02 8.15 -6.11
CA LYS A 129 -1.92 9.50 -5.51
C LYS A 129 -1.14 9.52 -4.20
N ALA A 130 -1.25 8.48 -3.37
CA ALA A 130 -0.46 8.34 -2.16
C ALA A 130 1.04 8.19 -2.48
N ILE A 131 1.38 7.35 -3.45
CA ILE A 131 2.75 7.18 -3.96
C ILE A 131 3.25 8.50 -4.55
N LEU A 132 2.43 9.21 -5.34
CA LEU A 132 2.79 10.52 -5.90
C LEU A 132 3.14 11.54 -4.82
N THR A 133 2.37 11.57 -3.73
CA THR A 133 2.62 12.46 -2.58
C THR A 133 4.00 12.18 -1.96
N GLN A 134 4.33 10.89 -1.75
CA GLN A 134 5.64 10.52 -1.23
C GLN A 134 6.79 10.88 -2.15
N VAL A 135 6.61 10.65 -3.45
CA VAL A 135 7.62 10.97 -4.47
C VAL A 135 7.93 12.47 -4.50
N LYS A 136 6.89 13.30 -4.39
CA LYS A 136 7.05 14.76 -4.26
C LYS A 136 7.74 15.16 -2.95
N LEU A 137 7.39 14.53 -1.83
CA LEU A 137 7.96 14.84 -0.52
C LEU A 137 9.47 14.57 -0.48
N HIS A 138 9.91 13.42 -0.98
CA HIS A 138 11.31 13.01 -0.97
C HIS A 138 12.16 13.62 -2.09
N LYS A 139 11.55 14.41 -3.01
CA LYS A 139 12.23 15.01 -4.17
C LYS A 139 13.09 14.00 -4.95
N ALA A 140 12.59 12.77 -5.09
CA ALA A 140 13.32 11.71 -5.75
C ALA A 140 13.50 12.03 -7.25
N TYR A 141 14.54 11.49 -7.87
CA TYR A 141 14.79 11.64 -9.31
C TYR A 141 14.32 10.41 -10.11
N ASN A 142 13.96 9.33 -9.40
CA ASN A 142 13.52 8.03 -9.91
C ASN A 142 12.59 7.37 -8.89
N PHE A 143 11.74 6.45 -9.35
CA PHE A 143 10.99 5.57 -8.46
C PHE A 143 11.88 4.40 -8.05
N ASN A 144 11.85 4.05 -6.77
CA ASN A 144 12.50 2.86 -6.21
C ASN A 144 11.48 2.05 -5.40
N VAL A 145 11.87 0.84 -5.00
CA VAL A 145 10.97 -0.07 -4.28
C VAL A 145 10.53 0.51 -2.93
N GLY A 146 11.40 1.25 -2.25
CA GLY A 146 11.12 1.89 -0.95
C GLY A 146 9.97 2.89 -0.97
N MET A 147 9.78 3.57 -2.09
CA MET A 147 8.73 4.58 -2.25
C MET A 147 7.41 3.98 -2.72
N VAL A 148 7.47 2.86 -3.43
CA VAL A 148 6.35 2.29 -4.16
C VAL A 148 5.73 1.12 -3.40
N LEU A 149 6.52 0.10 -3.05
CA LEU A 149 6.01 -1.18 -2.55
C LEU A 149 5.26 -1.08 -1.21
N PRO A 150 5.61 -0.20 -0.26
CA PRO A 150 4.83 -0.07 0.96
C PRO A 150 3.34 0.25 0.69
N TYR A 151 3.03 0.94 -0.40
CA TYR A 151 1.65 1.29 -0.76
C TYR A 151 0.94 0.21 -1.58
N LEU A 152 1.66 -0.81 -2.03
CA LEU A 152 1.17 -1.86 -2.93
C LEU A 152 1.14 -3.25 -2.28
N VAL A 153 1.18 -3.32 -0.95
CA VAL A 153 0.97 -4.56 -0.20
C VAL A 153 -0.39 -5.16 -0.58
N GLY A 154 -0.38 -6.42 -1.03
CA GLY A 154 -1.58 -7.13 -1.50
C GLY A 154 -2.17 -6.64 -2.83
N SER A 155 -1.48 -5.77 -3.55
CA SER A 155 -1.93 -5.22 -4.85
C SER A 155 -1.52 -6.10 -6.03
N ASP A 156 -2.36 -6.15 -7.07
CA ASP A 156 -2.09 -6.84 -8.34
C ASP A 156 -1.36 -5.97 -9.38
N LYS A 157 -0.91 -4.77 -8.97
CA LYS A 157 -0.30 -3.76 -9.85
C LYS A 157 1.23 -3.85 -9.94
N VAL A 158 1.86 -4.79 -9.24
CA VAL A 158 3.32 -4.91 -9.19
C VAL A 158 3.78 -6.05 -10.09
N PHE A 159 4.78 -5.76 -10.91
CA PHE A 159 5.35 -6.72 -11.84
C PHE A 159 6.86 -6.65 -11.80
N TYR A 160 7.50 -7.75 -12.17
CA TYR A 160 8.92 -7.84 -12.47
C TYR A 160 9.07 -8.03 -13.98
N MET A 161 10.13 -7.46 -14.56
CA MET A 161 10.45 -7.70 -15.96
C MET A 161 11.25 -8.99 -16.10
N GLY A 162 10.55 -10.07 -16.43
CA GLY A 162 11.17 -11.36 -16.69
C GLY A 162 11.82 -11.44 -18.07
N GLU A 163 12.29 -12.63 -18.40
CA GLU A 163 12.89 -12.93 -19.71
C GLU A 163 11.92 -12.61 -20.86
N LYS A 164 12.50 -12.31 -22.03
CA LYS A 164 11.75 -11.98 -23.25
C LYS A 164 10.75 -10.81 -23.07
N ASN A 165 11.03 -9.91 -22.11
CA ASN A 165 10.23 -8.71 -21.82
C ASN A 165 8.80 -9.03 -21.36
N GLN A 166 8.61 -10.16 -20.68
CA GLN A 166 7.34 -10.57 -20.10
C GLN A 166 7.16 -9.96 -18.71
N LEU A 167 5.96 -9.43 -18.44
CA LEU A 167 5.58 -8.98 -17.10
C LEU A 167 5.20 -10.18 -16.23
N VAL A 168 5.98 -10.42 -15.19
CA VAL A 168 5.73 -11.45 -14.18
C VAL A 168 5.06 -10.80 -12.97
N PRO A 169 3.88 -11.24 -12.52
CA PRO A 169 3.22 -10.68 -11.34
C PRO A 169 4.08 -10.83 -10.09
N VAL A 170 4.12 -9.79 -9.26
CA VAL A 170 4.87 -9.75 -8.01
C VAL A 170 3.91 -9.65 -6.84
N SER A 171 4.07 -10.56 -5.88
CA SER A 171 3.37 -10.52 -4.60
C SER A 171 4.17 -9.67 -3.62
N VAL A 172 3.51 -8.67 -3.03
CA VAL A 172 4.07 -7.83 -1.97
C VAL A 172 3.32 -8.11 -0.68
N THR A 173 4.04 -8.60 0.33
CA THR A 173 3.49 -8.88 1.65
C THR A 173 4.06 -7.93 2.68
N GLU A 174 3.30 -7.67 3.75
CA GLU A 174 3.78 -6.89 4.89
C GLU A 174 3.94 -7.81 6.08
N GLU A 175 5.10 -7.70 6.73
CA GLU A 175 5.42 -8.48 7.93
C GLU A 175 5.88 -7.52 9.04
N LYS A 176 5.44 -7.79 10.27
CA LYS A 176 5.87 -6.97 11.41
C LYS A 176 7.31 -7.31 11.76
N PRO A 177 8.19 -6.32 11.99
CA PRO A 177 9.54 -6.62 12.43
C PRO A 177 9.50 -7.21 13.84
N TYR A 178 10.26 -8.28 14.04
CA TYR A 178 10.45 -8.90 15.34
C TYR A 178 11.87 -9.37 15.54
N LEU A 179 12.24 -9.53 16.82
CA LEU A 179 13.53 -10.04 17.24
C LEU A 179 13.33 -11.29 18.08
N VAL A 180 14.20 -12.27 17.86
CA VAL A 180 14.25 -13.53 18.58
C VAL A 180 15.55 -13.59 19.36
N LEU A 181 15.47 -14.03 20.61
CA LEU A 181 16.61 -14.31 21.48
C LEU A 181 16.73 -15.81 21.68
N GLU A 182 17.90 -16.36 21.38
CA GLU A 182 18.23 -17.77 21.55
C GLU A 182 19.49 -17.91 22.41
N ASN A 183 19.50 -18.87 23.34
CA ASN A 183 20.65 -19.14 24.20
C ASN A 183 21.34 -20.43 23.71
N GLU A 184 22.52 -20.27 23.12
CA GLU A 184 23.35 -21.39 22.65
C GLU A 184 24.33 -21.90 23.74
N GLY A 185 24.17 -21.44 24.98
CA GLY A 185 24.98 -21.79 26.14
C GLY A 185 26.28 -20.99 26.26
N THR A 186 26.99 -20.78 25.15
CA THR A 186 28.22 -19.95 25.10
C THR A 186 27.91 -18.48 24.85
N PHE A 187 26.89 -18.20 24.06
CA PHE A 187 26.42 -16.85 23.73
C PHE A 187 24.89 -16.84 23.68
N ILE A 188 24.35 -15.65 23.85
CA ILE A 188 22.96 -15.33 23.52
C ILE A 188 22.99 -14.72 22.13
N VAL A 189 22.29 -15.35 21.20
CA VAL A 189 22.14 -14.90 19.81
C VAL A 189 20.84 -14.10 19.72
N LEU A 190 20.94 -12.89 19.15
CA LEU A 190 19.81 -12.03 18.83
C LEU A 190 19.72 -11.94 17.31
N ASP A 191 18.66 -12.51 16.76
CA ASP A 191 18.38 -12.51 15.32
C ASP A 191 17.05 -11.83 15.01
N GLY A 192 16.90 -11.46 13.74
CA GLY A 192 15.80 -10.68 13.23
C GLY A 192 15.14 -11.30 12.00
N ASN A 193 13.87 -10.97 11.75
CA ASN A 193 13.07 -11.63 10.70
C ASN A 193 13.29 -11.12 9.27
N PHE A 194 14.10 -10.09 9.07
CA PHE A 194 14.30 -9.47 7.76
C PHE A 194 15.74 -9.53 7.25
N GLU A 195 16.62 -10.33 7.87
CA GLU A 195 17.96 -10.54 7.32
C GLU A 195 17.86 -11.17 5.92
N ALA A 196 18.35 -10.44 4.92
CA ALA A 196 18.53 -10.96 3.58
C ALA A 196 19.87 -11.70 3.50
N GLU A 197 19.89 -12.87 2.86
CA GLU A 197 21.12 -13.61 2.61
C GLU A 197 22.11 -12.82 1.74
N ASP A 198 21.59 -12.05 0.78
CA ASP A 198 22.34 -11.10 -0.04
C ASP A 198 21.94 -9.65 0.33
N PRO A 199 22.88 -8.79 0.76
CA PRO A 199 22.63 -7.37 0.97
C PRO A 199 22.03 -6.65 -0.24
N LYS A 200 22.29 -7.11 -1.48
CA LYS A 200 21.70 -6.54 -2.71
C LYS A 200 20.22 -6.87 -2.88
N SER A 201 19.71 -7.84 -2.14
CA SER A 201 18.30 -8.21 -2.09
C SER A 201 17.56 -7.45 -1.00
N GLN A 202 18.19 -6.46 -0.36
CA GLN A 202 17.59 -5.65 0.68
C GLN A 202 17.65 -4.15 0.36
N PHE A 203 16.51 -3.49 0.44
CA PHE A 203 16.42 -2.04 0.44
C PHE A 203 16.20 -1.53 1.87
N THR A 204 16.92 -0.47 2.23
CA THR A 204 16.88 0.12 3.58
C THR A 204 16.59 1.61 3.49
N GLY A 205 15.31 2.01 3.59
CA GLY A 205 14.86 3.41 3.63
C GLY A 205 14.56 3.87 5.06
N GLU A 206 14.35 5.16 5.33
CA GLU A 206 14.27 5.70 6.71
C GLU A 206 13.31 4.95 7.65
N GLU A 207 12.10 4.65 7.18
CA GLU A 207 11.02 4.02 7.96
C GLU A 207 10.62 2.63 7.44
N VAL A 208 11.30 2.13 6.41
CA VAL A 208 10.98 0.86 5.76
C VAL A 208 12.22 0.06 5.45
N ILE A 209 12.12 -1.26 5.63
CA ILE A 209 13.07 -2.24 5.09
C ILE A 209 12.28 -3.15 4.17
N ILE A 210 12.84 -3.45 3.00
CA ILE A 210 12.21 -4.33 2.03
C ILE A 210 13.20 -5.42 1.67
N THR A 211 12.78 -6.66 1.79
CA THR A 211 13.59 -7.82 1.43
C THR A 211 12.96 -8.52 0.23
N LYS A 212 13.77 -8.71 -0.82
CA LYS A 212 13.45 -9.53 -1.98
C LYS A 212 13.73 -10.99 -1.64
N LYS A 213 12.69 -11.82 -1.59
CA LYS A 213 12.86 -13.28 -1.41
C LYS A 213 13.21 -13.95 -2.74
N ASN A 214 12.52 -13.55 -3.81
CA ASN A 214 12.84 -13.86 -5.20
C ASN A 214 12.28 -12.75 -6.12
N ASP A 215 12.32 -12.92 -7.45
CA ASP A 215 11.80 -11.93 -8.40
C ASP A 215 10.28 -11.70 -8.30
N GLY A 216 9.53 -12.69 -7.79
CA GLY A 216 8.07 -12.65 -7.65
C GLY A 216 7.55 -12.31 -6.25
N LEU A 217 8.41 -12.18 -5.24
CA LEU A 217 8.00 -12.05 -3.84
C LEU A 217 8.88 -11.06 -3.06
N TYR A 218 8.23 -10.02 -2.56
CA TYR A 218 8.83 -8.97 -1.74
C TYR A 218 8.12 -8.88 -0.40
N THR A 219 8.88 -8.70 0.67
CA THR A 219 8.36 -8.49 2.02
C THR A 219 8.72 -7.09 2.49
N VAL A 220 7.72 -6.34 2.96
CA VAL A 220 7.84 -4.98 3.49
C VAL A 220 7.79 -5.03 5.01
N TYR A 221 8.76 -4.40 5.66
CA TYR A 221 8.85 -4.23 7.10
C TYR A 221 8.78 -2.73 7.43
N ARG A 222 7.79 -2.32 8.22
CA ARG A 222 7.60 -0.91 8.62
C ARG A 222 8.12 -0.63 10.03
N PHE A 223 8.72 0.54 10.20
CA PHE A 223 9.26 1.03 11.47
C PHE A 223 8.95 2.50 11.66
N THR A 224 8.87 2.93 12.92
CA THR A 224 9.21 4.31 13.26
C THR A 224 10.73 4.49 13.23
N CYS A 225 11.22 5.71 13.02
CA CYS A 225 12.66 6.01 13.03
C CYS A 225 13.38 5.49 14.29
N LYS A 226 12.76 5.62 15.47
CA LYS A 226 13.33 5.14 16.74
C LYS A 226 13.41 3.62 16.79
N GLN A 227 12.35 2.93 16.35
CA GLN A 227 12.32 1.46 16.31
C GLN A 227 13.44 0.92 15.44
N LYS A 228 13.57 1.46 14.23
CA LYS A 228 14.59 1.03 13.28
C LYS A 228 16.01 1.22 13.81
N LEU A 229 16.29 2.38 14.41
CA LEU A 229 17.61 2.65 14.99
C LEU A 229 17.97 1.64 16.08
N ILE A 230 17.06 1.38 17.03
CA ILE A 230 17.33 0.42 18.10
C ILE A 230 17.52 -0.99 17.52
N TYR A 231 16.64 -1.39 16.60
CA TYR A 231 16.71 -2.70 15.96
C TYR A 231 18.05 -2.91 15.26
N LEU A 232 18.48 -1.98 14.41
CA LEU A 232 19.75 -2.10 13.67
C LEU A 232 20.96 -2.17 14.60
N GLN A 233 20.94 -1.48 15.74
CA GLN A 233 22.04 -1.58 16.72
C GLN A 233 22.08 -2.95 17.39
N LEU A 234 20.92 -3.51 17.74
CA LEU A 234 20.82 -4.83 18.38
C LEU A 234 21.28 -5.94 17.43
N VAL A 235 20.78 -5.96 16.20
CA VAL A 235 21.16 -6.94 15.19
C VAL A 235 22.63 -6.79 14.79
N LYS A 236 23.17 -5.57 14.74
CA LYS A 236 24.60 -5.36 14.48
C LYS A 236 25.50 -5.98 15.55
N GLN A 237 25.08 -5.96 16.81
CA GLN A 237 25.83 -6.62 17.89
C GLN A 237 25.70 -8.14 17.78
N ARG A 238 24.49 -8.64 17.50
CA ARG A 238 24.08 -10.05 17.32
C ARG A 238 24.37 -11.00 18.48
N LEU A 239 25.63 -11.06 18.92
CA LEU A 239 26.14 -11.94 19.97
C LEU A 239 26.30 -11.19 21.28
N PHE A 240 25.68 -11.73 22.33
CA PHE A 240 25.78 -11.24 23.69
C PHE A 240 26.35 -12.33 24.61
N PRO A 241 27.12 -11.95 25.66
CA PRO A 241 27.57 -12.92 26.65
C PRO A 241 26.37 -13.47 27.45
N PRO A 242 26.44 -14.68 28.02
CA PRO A 242 25.35 -15.26 28.83
C PRO A 242 24.93 -14.38 30.02
N THR A 243 25.85 -13.57 30.56
CA THR A 243 25.57 -12.62 31.64
C THR A 243 24.65 -11.47 31.23
N ALA A 244 24.43 -11.26 29.93
CA ALA A 244 23.55 -10.22 29.42
C ALA A 244 22.07 -10.61 29.41
N GLU A 245 21.70 -11.86 29.75
CA GLU A 245 20.33 -12.36 29.67
C GLU A 245 19.33 -11.50 30.45
N GLU A 246 19.54 -11.33 31.75
CA GLU A 246 18.65 -10.55 32.61
C GLU A 246 18.62 -9.05 32.25
N PRO A 247 19.75 -8.38 31.98
CA PRO A 247 19.75 -7.02 31.43
C PRO A 247 18.97 -6.87 30.12
N LEU A 248 19.09 -7.83 29.20
CA LEU A 248 18.37 -7.82 27.92
C LEU A 248 16.87 -7.98 28.16
N LYS A 249 16.45 -8.96 28.97
CA LYS A 249 15.04 -9.13 29.36
C LYS A 249 14.46 -7.85 29.96
N ALA A 250 15.17 -7.22 30.89
CA ALA A 250 14.75 -5.97 31.52
C ALA A 250 14.66 -4.80 30.52
N PHE A 251 15.60 -4.69 29.59
CA PHE A 251 15.59 -3.71 28.52
C PHE A 251 14.36 -3.89 27.61
N PHE A 252 14.10 -5.12 27.16
CA PHE A 252 12.99 -5.42 26.27
C PHE A 252 11.63 -5.26 26.95
N HIS A 253 11.50 -5.64 28.22
CA HIS A 253 10.28 -5.39 29.00
C HIS A 253 9.97 -3.89 29.10
N ARG A 254 11.00 -3.06 29.34
CA ARG A 254 10.86 -1.59 29.40
C ARG A 254 10.48 -0.98 28.05
N HIS A 255 10.96 -1.55 26.94
CA HIS A 255 10.79 -1.01 25.60
C HIS A 255 9.81 -1.81 24.72
N ARG A 256 8.93 -2.63 25.33
CA ARG A 256 7.98 -3.52 24.62
C ARG A 256 7.05 -2.82 23.64
N ASN A 257 6.68 -1.56 23.92
CA ASN A 257 5.80 -0.78 23.05
C ASN A 257 6.53 -0.26 21.80
N ILE A 258 7.87 -0.31 21.82
CA ILE A 258 8.73 0.15 20.75
C ILE A 258 9.14 -1.07 19.94
N ILE A 259 9.63 -2.13 20.56
CA ILE A 259 10.11 -3.31 19.83
C ILE A 259 9.13 -4.46 20.06
N ASN A 260 8.50 -4.96 18.99
CA ASN A 260 7.79 -6.24 19.04
C ASN A 260 8.82 -7.36 19.24
N MET A 261 9.17 -7.61 20.49
CA MET A 261 10.12 -8.64 20.90
C MET A 261 9.34 -9.91 21.25
N GLN A 262 9.65 -11.01 20.57
CA GLN A 262 9.17 -12.32 20.96
C GLN A 262 10.40 -13.20 21.24
N SER A 263 10.79 -13.22 22.51
CA SER A 263 11.88 -14.06 23.01
C SER A 263 11.37 -15.45 23.33
N VAL A 264 12.22 -16.48 23.15
CA VAL A 264 11.98 -17.82 23.67
C VAL A 264 11.88 -17.81 25.22
N PHE A 265 12.51 -16.83 25.87
CA PHE A 265 12.63 -16.68 27.33
C PHE A 265 11.66 -15.69 27.98
N MET A 266 10.79 -15.01 27.22
CA MET A 266 9.80 -14.11 27.81
C MET A 266 8.57 -14.95 28.20
N GLU A 267 8.43 -15.22 29.49
CA GLU A 267 7.30 -15.98 30.07
C GLU A 267 5.93 -15.35 29.76
N ASP A 268 5.88 -14.04 29.43
CA ASP A 268 4.65 -13.32 29.06
C ASP A 268 4.15 -13.58 27.63
N ASN A 269 4.80 -14.47 26.85
CA ASN A 269 4.36 -14.81 25.49
C ASN A 269 3.25 -15.89 25.45
N ASP A 270 2.50 -16.04 26.55
CA ASP A 270 1.51 -17.09 26.87
C ASP A 270 0.31 -17.20 25.90
N THR A 271 0.29 -16.42 24.82
CA THR A 271 -0.70 -16.52 23.73
C THR A 271 -0.19 -17.22 22.49
N ALA A 272 1.13 -17.34 22.30
CA ALA A 272 1.71 -17.99 21.15
C ALA A 272 1.82 -19.50 21.37
N ARG A 273 1.27 -20.30 20.45
CA ARG A 273 1.33 -21.76 20.53
C ARG A 273 2.63 -22.29 19.92
N ASP A 274 3.24 -23.26 20.57
CA ASP A 274 4.40 -23.95 20.02
C ASP A 274 3.98 -24.93 18.92
N TYR A 275 4.71 -24.89 17.81
CA TYR A 275 4.55 -25.82 16.70
C TYR A 275 5.92 -26.27 16.19
N GLU A 276 6.13 -27.57 16.06
CA GLU A 276 7.33 -28.12 15.46
C GLU A 276 7.05 -28.39 13.97
N SER A 277 7.82 -27.74 13.09
CA SER A 277 7.68 -27.85 11.64
C SER A 277 8.05 -29.24 11.17
N THR A 278 7.38 -29.73 10.13
CA THR A 278 7.67 -31.02 9.50
C THR A 278 8.77 -30.93 8.43
N GLY A 279 9.27 -29.72 8.13
CA GLY A 279 10.29 -29.49 7.10
C GLY A 279 9.79 -29.63 5.66
N HIS A 280 8.50 -29.42 5.43
CA HIS A 280 7.91 -29.48 4.08
C HIS A 280 8.35 -28.29 3.22
N ILE A 281 8.59 -28.57 1.93
CA ILE A 281 8.85 -27.57 0.90
C ILE A 281 7.56 -27.33 0.12
N CYS A 282 7.18 -26.07 0.01
CA CYS A 282 6.05 -25.59 -0.77
C CYS A 282 6.56 -25.03 -2.10
N LEU A 283 5.78 -25.26 -3.16
CA LEU A 283 6.07 -24.76 -4.49
C LEU A 283 5.15 -23.58 -4.78
N GLN A 284 5.75 -22.43 -5.09
CA GLN A 284 5.04 -21.32 -5.71
C GLN A 284 5.16 -21.50 -7.23
N VAL A 285 4.01 -21.67 -7.89
CA VAL A 285 3.95 -21.84 -9.34
C VAL A 285 3.39 -20.58 -9.97
N LEU A 286 4.21 -19.88 -10.75
CA LEU A 286 3.83 -18.70 -11.49
C LEU A 286 3.56 -19.10 -12.95
N PRO A 287 2.31 -19.00 -13.42
CA PRO A 287 1.99 -19.28 -14.82
C PRO A 287 2.51 -18.16 -15.73
N CYS A 288 3.36 -18.52 -16.69
CA CYS A 288 3.73 -17.67 -17.83
C CYS A 288 2.99 -18.15 -19.09
N LYS A 289 3.12 -17.43 -20.22
CA LYS A 289 2.39 -17.78 -21.44
C LYS A 289 2.71 -19.20 -21.93
N ASP A 290 4.01 -19.53 -21.97
CA ASP A 290 4.49 -20.76 -22.61
C ASP A 290 5.23 -21.70 -21.65
N HIS A 291 5.36 -21.34 -20.37
CA HIS A 291 6.07 -22.11 -19.35
C HIS A 291 5.54 -21.76 -17.95
N TYR A 292 6.02 -22.48 -16.93
CA TYR A 292 5.79 -22.16 -15.52
C TYR A 292 7.13 -21.83 -14.87
N ILE A 293 7.15 -20.76 -14.06
CA ILE A 293 8.25 -20.50 -13.14
C ILE A 293 7.87 -21.15 -11.82
N ILE A 294 8.76 -21.98 -11.28
CA ILE A 294 8.56 -22.70 -10.03
C ILE A 294 9.61 -22.22 -9.04
N ASP A 295 9.14 -21.63 -7.95
CA ASP A 295 9.96 -21.24 -6.80
C ASP A 295 9.66 -22.16 -5.61
N CYS A 296 10.68 -22.44 -4.82
CA CYS A 296 10.58 -23.35 -3.67
C CYS A 296 10.78 -22.58 -2.37
N PHE A 297 9.86 -22.77 -1.43
CA PHE A 297 9.89 -22.14 -0.12
C PHE A 297 9.65 -23.15 0.99
N ALA A 298 10.25 -22.93 2.15
CA ALA A 298 9.78 -23.56 3.38
C ALA A 298 8.56 -22.78 3.88
N GLN A 299 7.46 -23.48 4.15
CA GLN A 299 6.32 -22.96 4.89
C GLN A 299 6.25 -23.71 6.23
N PRO A 300 6.89 -23.19 7.29
CA PRO A 300 7.05 -23.92 8.55
C PRO A 300 5.72 -24.24 9.23
N LEU A 301 4.74 -23.34 9.12
CA LEU A 301 3.38 -23.52 9.62
C LEU A 301 2.42 -23.72 8.44
N PRO A 302 1.77 -24.89 8.28
CA PRO A 302 0.81 -25.11 7.21
C PRO A 302 -0.38 -24.13 7.29
N GLY A 303 -0.54 -23.30 6.26
CA GLY A 303 -1.54 -22.23 6.22
C GLY A 303 -1.17 -20.99 7.03
N GLY A 304 0.08 -20.90 7.48
CA GLY A 304 0.67 -19.68 8.02
C GLY A 304 1.02 -18.67 6.92
N SER A 305 1.36 -17.47 7.34
CA SER A 305 1.60 -16.32 6.47
C SER A 305 3.01 -16.27 5.86
N GLN A 306 3.98 -16.99 6.45
CA GLN A 306 5.38 -16.86 6.07
C GLN A 306 5.85 -17.89 5.05
N LEU A 307 6.60 -17.38 4.06
CA LEU A 307 7.39 -18.16 3.13
C LEU A 307 8.86 -17.84 3.34
N LEU A 308 9.65 -18.87 3.65
CA LEU A 308 11.07 -18.74 4.00
C LEU A 308 11.94 -19.49 3.02
N VAL A 309 13.21 -19.08 2.91
CA VAL A 309 14.19 -19.83 2.12
C VAL A 309 14.49 -21.15 2.84
N PRO A 310 14.38 -22.31 2.15
CA PRO A 310 14.63 -23.61 2.76
C PRO A 310 16.02 -23.72 3.40
N GLY A 311 16.08 -24.09 4.68
CA GLY A 311 17.34 -24.36 5.37
C GLY A 311 18.16 -23.12 5.77
N THR A 312 17.70 -21.90 5.47
CA THR A 312 18.38 -20.66 5.86
C THR A 312 17.55 -19.80 6.82
N GLY A 313 18.23 -18.91 7.54
CA GLY A 313 17.64 -17.98 8.50
C GLY A 313 17.45 -18.57 9.89
N MET A 314 16.52 -18.00 10.66
CA MET A 314 16.28 -18.38 12.04
C MET A 314 15.69 -19.80 12.15
N ALA A 315 16.17 -20.57 13.13
CA ALA A 315 15.60 -21.88 13.47
C ALA A 315 14.26 -21.77 14.18
N ILE A 316 13.97 -20.63 14.81
CA ILE A 316 12.69 -20.33 15.45
C ILE A 316 12.11 -19.10 14.78
N VAL A 317 10.90 -19.21 14.26
CA VAL A 317 10.18 -18.12 13.60
C VAL A 317 8.80 -17.95 14.21
N MET A 318 8.26 -16.73 14.11
CA MET A 318 6.94 -16.41 14.60
C MET A 318 6.00 -16.27 13.42
N ASP A 319 4.94 -17.07 13.37
CA ASP A 319 3.96 -17.02 12.29
C ASP A 319 2.54 -16.85 12.85
N GLU A 320 1.60 -16.46 12.01
CA GLU A 320 0.20 -16.29 12.36
C GLU A 320 -0.67 -17.17 11.48
N LYS A 321 -1.64 -17.84 12.10
CA LYS A 321 -2.68 -18.58 11.40
C LYS A 321 -4.01 -18.39 12.10
N ASP A 322 -5.02 -17.97 11.33
CA ASP A 322 -6.39 -17.76 11.82
C ASP A 322 -6.47 -16.82 13.03
N GLY A 323 -5.62 -15.78 13.08
CA GLY A 323 -5.56 -14.84 14.21
C GLY A 323 -4.83 -15.37 15.45
N VAL A 324 -4.26 -16.57 15.38
CA VAL A 324 -3.46 -17.18 16.45
C VAL A 324 -1.99 -17.11 16.08
N HIS A 325 -1.19 -16.57 16.99
CA HIS A 325 0.26 -16.54 16.85
C HIS A 325 0.86 -17.90 17.22
N TYR A 326 1.83 -18.36 16.43
CA TYR A 326 2.57 -19.58 16.64
C TYR A 326 4.06 -19.29 16.72
N ARG A 327 4.73 -19.96 17.65
CA ARG A 327 6.18 -20.07 17.68
C ARG A 327 6.56 -21.37 16.98
N VAL A 328 7.17 -21.26 15.81
CA VAL A 328 7.45 -22.39 14.95
C VAL A 328 8.93 -22.74 15.01
N LYS A 329 9.22 -23.95 15.48
CA LYS A 329 10.57 -24.52 15.45
C LYS A 329 10.80 -25.22 14.12
N ARG A 330 11.75 -24.74 13.34
CA ARG A 330 12.12 -25.23 12.01
C ARG A 330 13.14 -26.37 12.10
N HIS A 331 13.07 -27.27 11.14
CA HIS A 331 14.11 -28.30 10.93
C HIS A 331 14.98 -27.92 9.74
N LEU A 332 15.86 -26.92 9.92
CA LEU A 332 16.65 -26.32 8.83
C LEU A 332 17.43 -27.36 8.00
N ARG A 333 18.02 -28.36 8.65
CA ARG A 333 18.74 -29.43 7.96
C ARG A 333 17.80 -30.28 7.09
N LEU A 334 16.64 -30.65 7.61
CA LEU A 334 15.65 -31.43 6.87
C LEU A 334 15.05 -30.62 5.71
N GLU A 335 14.82 -29.32 5.90
CA GLU A 335 14.40 -28.40 4.83
C GLU A 335 15.46 -28.35 3.71
N SER A 336 16.73 -28.23 4.07
CA SER A 336 17.85 -28.22 3.11
C SER A 336 17.96 -29.53 2.34
N ASP A 337 17.88 -30.67 3.05
CA ASP A 337 17.93 -32.00 2.44
C ASP A 337 16.73 -32.22 1.48
N ASN A 338 15.51 -31.86 1.90
CA ASN A 338 14.31 -31.97 1.08
C ASN A 338 14.37 -31.05 -0.16
N TYR A 339 14.87 -29.82 0.01
CA TYR A 339 15.04 -28.88 -1.10
C TYR A 339 16.06 -29.41 -2.12
N ALA A 340 17.19 -29.95 -1.67
CA ALA A 340 18.19 -30.53 -2.57
C ALA A 340 17.62 -31.69 -3.41
N VAL A 341 16.83 -32.58 -2.81
CA VAL A 341 16.15 -33.67 -3.54
C VAL A 341 15.20 -33.11 -4.61
N LEU A 342 14.44 -32.06 -4.27
CA LEU A 342 13.49 -31.46 -5.18
C LEU A 342 14.17 -30.73 -6.34
N THR A 343 15.28 -30.03 -6.07
CA THR A 343 16.09 -29.37 -7.10
C THR A 343 16.65 -30.39 -8.10
N VAL A 344 17.20 -31.52 -7.63
CA VAL A 344 17.69 -32.59 -8.52
C VAL A 344 16.56 -33.14 -9.38
N PHE A 345 15.38 -33.40 -8.79
CA PHE A 345 14.22 -33.85 -9.55
C PHE A 345 13.81 -32.85 -10.64
N CYS A 346 13.79 -31.55 -10.31
CA CYS A 346 13.49 -30.48 -11.26
C CYS A 346 14.56 -30.40 -12.36
N GLU A 347 15.85 -30.49 -12.04
CA GLU A 347 16.93 -30.46 -13.06
C GLU A 347 16.86 -31.66 -14.02
N GLU A 348 16.45 -32.84 -13.54
CA GLU A 348 16.34 -34.04 -14.36
C GLU A 348 15.10 -34.04 -15.28
N HIS A 349 14.02 -33.35 -14.90
CA HIS A 349 12.71 -33.45 -15.57
C HIS A 349 12.22 -32.13 -16.17
N CYS A 350 12.74 -30.99 -15.73
CA CYS A 350 12.50 -29.69 -16.32
C CYS A 350 13.72 -29.36 -17.18
N THR A 351 13.56 -29.40 -18.49
CA THR A 351 14.59 -28.87 -19.40
C THR A 351 14.81 -27.40 -19.06
N ASN A 352 16.00 -27.04 -18.57
CA ASN A 352 16.43 -25.64 -18.53
C ASN A 352 16.17 -25.07 -19.92
N GLY A 353 15.28 -24.07 -19.99
CA GLY A 353 14.92 -23.40 -21.23
C GLY A 353 16.04 -22.50 -21.72
N ASP A 354 17.28 -22.98 -21.74
CA ASP A 354 18.42 -22.31 -22.34
C ASP A 354 18.54 -22.74 -23.80
N GLN A 355 17.84 -22.04 -24.70
CA GLN A 355 18.32 -21.61 -26.03
C GLN A 355 17.64 -20.32 -26.49
#